data_AF-A0AAE4Q3D2-F1
#
_entry.id   AF-A0AAE4Q3D2-F1
#
_cell.length_a   1.000
_cell.length_b   1.000
_cell.length_c   1.000
_cell.angle_alpha   90.00
_cell.angle_beta   90.00
_cell.angle_gamma   90.00
#
_symmetry.space_group_name_H-M   'P 1'
#
loop_
_entity.id
_entity.type
_entity.pdbx_description
1 polymer ?
#
loop_
_entity_poly.entity_id
_entity_poly.type
_entity_poly.pdbx_seq_one_letter_code
_entity_poly.pdbx_strand_id
1 'polypeptide(L)'
;MRLWLLGFMLVSGIATAAQSMYSMLSSGEYLPPLSVMQQIEKDFPGVIAEFEMEMQEGELVYQFELINPLANAITRFEYRARDGKLLKQKAGKVTADDVGEVEAARLISTKHQTFSGIIAMATKDHKAFLTDAKLDHDLGISYLELKLLDDTGKYKLAFDIENLRQLPLLKWD
;
A
#
# COMPACT_ATOMS: atom_id res chain seq x y z
N MET A 1 -3.02 33.36 -24.36
CA MET A 1 -2.57 33.60 -22.97
C MET A 1 -2.76 32.27 -22.24
N ARG A 2 -1.81 31.55 -21.64
CA ARG A 2 -0.36 31.69 -21.38
C ARG A 2 0.19 30.26 -21.49
N LEU A 3 1.35 30.09 -22.14
CA LEU A 3 2.20 28.90 -21.95
C LEU A 3 2.55 28.80 -20.46
N TRP A 4 2.67 27.59 -19.93
CA TRP A 4 3.74 27.22 -19.01
C TRP A 4 4.19 25.79 -19.35
N LEU A 5 5.24 25.73 -20.17
CA LEU A 5 6.21 24.64 -20.18
C LEU A 5 6.96 24.72 -18.85
N LEU A 6 7.00 23.62 -18.11
CA LEU A 6 8.09 23.33 -17.19
C LEU A 6 8.31 21.82 -17.24
N GLY A 7 9.22 21.43 -18.14
CA GLY A 7 9.89 20.16 -18.01
C GLY A 7 10.81 20.20 -16.80
N PHE A 8 10.89 19.08 -16.09
CA PHE A 8 12.12 18.66 -15.46
C PHE A 8 12.35 17.21 -15.86
N MET A 9 13.33 17.00 -16.74
CA MET A 9 14.05 15.74 -16.81
C MET A 9 14.68 15.50 -15.43
N LEU A 10 14.29 14.43 -14.77
CA LEU A 10 15.10 13.78 -13.73
C LEU A 10 15.26 12.31 -14.10
N VAL A 11 15.87 12.07 -15.26
CA VAL A 11 16.54 10.80 -15.54
C VAL A 11 17.88 10.88 -14.84
N SER A 12 18.02 10.21 -13.68
CA SER A 12 19.27 9.79 -12.97
C SER A 12 19.17 9.91 -11.43
N GLY A 13 18.06 9.48 -10.81
CA GLY A 13 17.94 9.47 -9.33
C GLY A 13 17.35 8.18 -8.72
N ILE A 14 16.89 7.25 -9.56
CA ILE A 14 16.11 6.10 -9.08
C ILE A 14 16.98 5.11 -8.31
N ALA A 15 18.25 4.94 -8.71
CA ALA A 15 19.16 3.98 -8.08
C ALA A 15 19.56 4.40 -6.64
N THR A 16 19.72 5.69 -6.35
CA THR A 16 20.20 6.15 -5.04
C THR A 16 19.12 6.12 -3.97
N ALA A 17 17.87 6.46 -4.32
CA ALA A 17 16.75 6.46 -3.37
C ALA A 17 16.30 5.05 -2.99
N ALA A 18 16.28 4.10 -3.94
CA ALA A 18 15.98 2.70 -3.64
C ALA A 18 17.06 2.07 -2.74
N GLN A 19 18.34 2.34 -3.02
CA GLN A 19 19.44 1.81 -2.23
C GLN A 19 19.48 2.38 -0.80
N SER A 20 19.20 3.68 -0.63
CA SER A 20 19.15 4.30 0.70
C SER A 20 18.00 3.77 1.54
N MET A 21 16.82 3.61 0.94
CA MET A 21 15.66 2.99 1.59
C MET A 21 15.93 1.52 1.94
N TYR A 22 16.52 0.75 1.02
CA TYR A 22 16.89 -0.64 1.29
C TYR A 22 17.86 -0.76 2.48
N SER A 23 18.89 0.10 2.53
CA SER A 23 19.85 0.13 3.64
C SER A 23 19.17 0.43 4.98
N MET A 24 18.27 1.42 5.01
CA MET A 24 17.49 1.77 6.20
C MET A 24 16.57 0.63 6.64
N LEU A 25 15.86 -0.01 5.71
CA LEU A 25 14.99 -1.14 6.05
C LEU A 25 15.81 -2.38 6.47
N SER A 26 16.99 -2.55 5.90
CA SER A 26 17.89 -3.65 6.28
C SER A 26 18.47 -3.49 7.69
N SER A 27 18.45 -2.29 8.29
CA SER A 27 18.85 -2.12 9.70
C SER A 27 17.83 -2.72 10.67
N GLY A 28 16.56 -2.89 10.24
CA GLY A 28 15.48 -3.42 11.06
C GLY A 28 14.98 -2.45 12.15
N GLU A 29 15.36 -1.17 12.12
CA GLU A 29 14.95 -0.16 13.11
C GLU A 29 13.53 0.39 12.85
N TYR A 30 12.57 -0.50 12.59
CA TYR A 30 11.16 -0.16 12.40
C TYR A 30 10.24 -1.31 12.81
N LEU A 31 9.00 -0.99 13.13
CA LEU A 31 7.93 -1.94 13.39
C LEU A 31 7.38 -2.48 12.07
N PRO A 32 7.37 -3.81 11.81
CA PRO A 32 6.89 -4.35 10.55
C PRO A 32 5.46 -3.87 10.20
N PRO A 33 5.20 -3.44 8.94
CA PRO A 33 3.92 -2.85 8.57
C PRO A 33 2.74 -3.79 8.78
N LEU A 34 2.94 -5.10 8.60
CA LEU A 34 1.92 -6.13 8.89
C LEU A 34 1.38 -6.06 10.32
N SER A 35 2.22 -5.76 11.31
CA SER A 35 1.79 -5.65 12.71
C SER A 35 0.88 -4.43 12.92
N VAL A 36 1.17 -3.32 12.22
CA VAL A 36 0.35 -2.10 12.27
C VAL A 36 -0.97 -2.31 11.54
N MET A 37 -0.96 -2.98 10.39
CA MET A 37 -2.19 -3.34 9.66
C MET A 37 -3.12 -4.20 10.53
N GLN A 38 -2.59 -5.23 11.18
CA GLN A 38 -3.35 -6.09 12.09
C GLN A 38 -3.97 -5.31 13.26
N GLN A 39 -3.24 -4.32 13.79
CA GLN A 39 -3.77 -3.44 14.83
C GLN A 39 -4.92 -2.56 14.31
N ILE A 40 -4.76 -1.96 13.13
CA ILE A 40 -5.80 -1.13 12.51
C ILE A 40 -7.07 -1.97 12.23
N GLU A 41 -6.91 -3.15 11.64
CA GLU A 41 -8.01 -4.07 11.31
C GLU A 41 -8.76 -4.56 12.55
N LYS A 42 -8.10 -4.61 13.71
CA LYS A 42 -8.72 -4.96 14.99
C LYS A 42 -9.47 -3.78 15.61
N ASP A 43 -8.90 -2.58 15.53
CA ASP A 43 -9.39 -1.42 16.27
C ASP A 43 -10.46 -0.61 15.53
N PHE A 44 -10.48 -0.69 14.19
CA PHE A 44 -11.34 0.15 13.36
C PHE A 44 -12.22 -0.68 12.42
N PRO A 45 -13.53 -0.37 12.30
CA PRO A 45 -14.40 -1.04 11.35
C PRO A 45 -14.10 -0.58 9.93
N GLY A 46 -13.75 -1.53 9.06
CA GLY A 46 -13.48 -1.27 7.64
C GLY A 46 -12.50 -2.29 7.09
N VAL A 47 -11.98 -1.98 5.90
CA VAL A 47 -10.93 -2.74 5.22
C VAL A 47 -9.85 -1.76 4.79
N ILE A 48 -8.58 -2.09 5.07
CA ILE A 48 -7.47 -1.29 4.55
C ILE A 48 -7.47 -1.46 3.04
N ALA A 49 -7.52 -0.36 2.31
CA ALA A 49 -7.49 -0.34 0.86
C ALA A 49 -6.11 0.04 0.32
N GLU A 50 -5.34 0.82 1.06
CA GLU A 50 -4.03 1.28 0.62
C GLU A 50 -3.07 1.36 1.81
N PHE A 51 -1.82 1.03 1.55
CA PHE A 51 -0.68 1.20 2.43
C PHE A 51 0.49 1.78 1.62
N GLU A 52 1.14 2.80 2.14
CA GLU A 52 2.38 3.32 1.58
C GLU A 52 3.41 3.60 2.68
N MET A 53 4.67 3.32 2.37
CA MET A 53 5.81 3.65 3.21
C MET A 53 6.58 4.81 2.59
N GLU A 54 6.68 5.91 3.32
CA GLU A 54 7.33 7.13 2.85
C GLU A 54 8.30 7.72 3.87
N MET A 55 9.30 8.45 3.35
CA MET A 55 10.14 9.32 4.18
C MET A 55 9.54 10.72 4.20
N GLN A 56 9.10 11.16 5.38
CA GLN A 56 8.56 12.49 5.60
C GLN A 56 9.41 13.22 6.64
N GLU A 57 10.03 14.34 6.23
CA GLU A 57 10.88 15.17 7.10
C GLU A 57 11.97 14.37 7.86
N GLY A 58 12.51 13.31 7.25
CA GLY A 58 13.54 12.45 7.85
C GLY A 58 13.02 11.35 8.77
N GLU A 59 11.71 11.18 8.91
CA GLU A 59 11.08 10.05 9.60
C GLU A 59 10.41 9.11 8.59
N LEU A 60 10.55 7.80 8.81
CA LEU A 60 9.80 6.80 8.07
C LEU A 60 8.37 6.74 8.61
N VAL A 61 7.39 6.97 7.73
CA VAL A 61 5.97 7.05 8.04
C VAL A 61 5.21 6.02 7.21
N TYR A 62 4.26 5.36 7.86
CA TYR A 62 3.27 4.48 7.23
C TYR A 62 1.98 5.23 7.03
N GLN A 63 1.56 5.33 5.78
CA GLN A 63 0.25 5.83 5.43
C GLN A 63 -0.70 4.66 5.19
N PHE A 64 -1.91 4.75 5.72
CA PHE A 64 -2.97 3.78 5.45
C PHE A 64 -4.27 4.49 5.07
N GLU A 65 -4.98 3.94 4.09
CA GLU A 65 -6.37 4.29 3.82
C GLU A 65 -7.29 3.14 4.22
N LEU A 66 -8.22 3.39 5.14
CA LEU A 66 -9.23 2.44 5.58
C LEU A 66 -10.59 2.81 5.01
N ILE A 67 -11.17 1.94 4.21
CA ILE A 67 -12.51 2.11 3.64
C ILE A 67 -13.54 1.42 4.54
N ASN A 68 -14.56 2.16 4.92
CA ASN A 68 -15.79 1.59 5.48
C ASN A 68 -16.90 1.67 4.42
N PRO A 69 -17.14 0.58 3.66
CA PRO A 69 -18.07 0.60 2.54
C PRO A 69 -19.54 0.74 2.98
N LEU A 70 -19.86 0.43 4.24
CA LEU A 70 -21.21 0.59 4.79
C LEU A 70 -21.50 2.05 5.16
N ALA A 71 -20.47 2.80 5.57
CA ALA A 71 -20.58 4.20 5.99
C ALA A 71 -20.21 5.20 4.89
N ASN A 72 -19.81 4.73 3.70
CA ASN A 72 -19.29 5.56 2.60
C ASN A 72 -18.16 6.51 3.07
N ALA A 73 -17.27 5.98 3.91
CA ALA A 73 -16.26 6.77 4.61
C ALA A 73 -14.86 6.17 4.39
N ILE A 74 -13.87 7.07 4.35
CA ILE A 74 -12.45 6.73 4.34
C ILE A 74 -11.82 7.30 5.60
N THR A 75 -10.97 6.55 6.28
CA THR A 75 -10.10 7.06 7.34
C THR A 75 -8.66 6.89 6.92
N ARG A 76 -7.93 8.01 6.84
CA ARG A 76 -6.50 8.02 6.58
C ARG A 76 -5.73 8.03 7.89
N PHE A 77 -4.72 7.20 8.00
CA PHE A 77 -3.83 7.15 9.15
C PHE A 77 -2.39 7.37 8.72
N GLU A 78 -1.64 8.13 9.51
CA GLU A 78 -0.19 8.21 9.42
C GLU A 78 0.39 7.69 10.73
N TYR A 79 1.23 6.65 10.66
CA TYR A 79 1.91 6.06 11.80
C TYR A 79 3.42 6.21 11.65
N ARG A 80 4.13 6.52 12.72
CA ARG A 80 5.59 6.46 12.74
C ARG A 80 6.03 5.00 12.65
N ALA A 81 6.87 4.68 11.69
CA ALA A 81 7.33 3.32 11.47
C ALA A 81 8.18 2.78 12.63
N ARG A 82 8.99 3.63 13.28
CA ARG A 82 9.91 3.23 14.35
C ARG A 82 9.23 2.52 15.53
N ASP A 83 8.07 3.02 15.95
CA ASP A 83 7.42 2.63 17.20
C ASP A 83 5.91 2.37 17.04
N GLY A 84 5.34 2.54 15.85
CA GLY A 84 3.91 2.38 15.60
C GLY A 84 3.05 3.50 16.21
N LYS A 85 3.63 4.65 16.56
CA LYS A 85 2.87 5.78 17.10
C LYS A 85 1.97 6.40 16.03
N LEU A 86 0.67 6.51 16.30
CA LEU A 86 -0.26 7.29 15.47
C LEU A 86 0.15 8.77 15.49
N LEU A 87 0.49 9.30 14.33
CA LEU A 87 0.84 10.71 14.12
C LEU A 87 -0.37 11.53 13.71
N LYS A 88 -1.23 10.96 12.84
CA LYS A 88 -2.39 11.65 12.29
C LYS A 88 -3.49 10.69 11.93
N GLN A 89 -4.73 11.13 12.13
CA GLN A 89 -5.94 10.45 11.68
C GLN A 89 -6.86 11.47 11.04
N LYS A 90 -7.30 11.20 9.81
CA LYS A 90 -8.18 12.11 9.05
C LYS A 90 -9.34 11.36 8.44
N ALA A 91 -10.55 11.77 8.80
CA ALA A 91 -11.76 11.29 8.14
C ALA A 91 -11.94 11.95 6.77
N GLY A 92 -12.43 11.17 5.83
CA GLY A 92 -12.78 11.56 4.47
C GLY A 92 -14.02 10.81 3.99
N LYS A 93 -14.42 11.09 2.76
CA LYS A 93 -15.50 10.40 2.07
C LYS A 93 -14.93 9.67 0.88
N VAL A 94 -15.55 8.55 0.54
CA VAL A 94 -15.33 7.88 -0.74
C VAL A 94 -15.68 8.85 -1.87
N THR A 95 -14.81 8.90 -2.87
CA THR A 95 -14.93 9.68 -4.10
C THR A 95 -15.07 8.77 -5.30
N ALA A 96 -15.24 9.35 -6.50
CA ALA A 96 -15.32 8.58 -7.73
C ALA A 96 -14.00 7.86 -8.07
N ASP A 97 -12.88 8.36 -7.58
CA ASP A 97 -11.56 7.78 -7.83
C ASP A 97 -11.32 6.53 -6.96
N ASP A 98 -12.11 6.34 -5.90
CA ASP A 98 -11.96 5.24 -4.93
C ASP A 98 -12.83 4.00 -5.28
N VAL A 99 -13.47 3.98 -6.45
CA VAL A 99 -14.49 2.96 -6.78
C VAL A 99 -13.87 1.56 -6.86
N GLY A 100 -12.67 1.44 -7.43
CA GLY A 100 -11.98 0.16 -7.54
C GLY A 100 -11.61 -0.41 -6.18
N GLU A 101 -11.05 0.44 -5.32
CA GLU A 101 -10.71 0.14 -3.92
C GLU A 101 -11.94 -0.29 -3.13
N VAL A 102 -13.08 0.41 -3.31
CA VAL A 102 -14.34 0.09 -2.62
C VAL A 102 -14.87 -1.30 -3.01
N GLU A 103 -14.85 -1.64 -4.31
CA GLU A 103 -15.31 -2.96 -4.75
C GLU A 103 -14.41 -4.09 -4.22
N ALA A 104 -13.09 -3.91 -4.29
CA ALA A 104 -12.14 -4.86 -3.70
C ALA A 104 -12.30 -4.97 -2.17
N ALA A 105 -12.51 -3.86 -1.46
CA ALA A 105 -12.77 -3.85 -0.02
C ALA A 105 -14.08 -4.59 0.35
N ARG A 106 -15.14 -4.46 -0.46
CA ARG A 106 -16.39 -5.22 -0.28
C ARG A 106 -16.17 -6.72 -0.46
N LEU A 107 -15.36 -7.11 -1.44
CA LEU A 107 -15.02 -8.52 -1.67
C LEU A 107 -14.29 -9.12 -0.46
N ILE A 108 -13.27 -8.43 0.05
CA ILE A 108 -12.52 -8.85 1.25
C ILE A 108 -13.47 -9.04 2.45
N SER A 109 -14.33 -8.05 2.70
CA SER A 109 -15.32 -8.11 3.79
C SER A 109 -16.28 -9.30 3.63
N THR A 110 -16.80 -9.52 2.42
CA THR A 110 -17.71 -10.64 2.09
C THR A 110 -17.04 -11.99 2.27
N LYS A 111 -15.74 -12.11 1.98
CA LYS A 111 -14.96 -13.35 2.16
C LYS A 111 -14.41 -13.52 3.58
N HIS A 112 -14.70 -12.60 4.51
CA HIS A 112 -14.14 -12.60 5.87
C HIS A 112 -12.60 -12.64 5.87
N GLN A 113 -11.98 -11.97 4.89
CA GLN A 113 -10.54 -11.83 4.79
C GLN A 113 -10.06 -10.52 5.40
N THR A 114 -8.76 -10.40 5.57
CA THR A 114 -8.11 -9.15 5.99
C THR A 114 -7.04 -8.75 4.97
N PHE A 115 -6.79 -7.45 4.84
CA PHE A 115 -5.76 -6.92 3.96
C PHE A 115 -4.38 -7.42 4.38
N SER A 116 -4.08 -7.40 5.69
CA SER A 116 -2.84 -7.96 6.24
C SER A 116 -2.67 -9.45 5.94
N GLY A 117 -3.75 -10.23 5.98
CA GLY A 117 -3.74 -11.66 5.68
C GLY A 117 -3.43 -11.93 4.21
N ILE A 118 -4.02 -11.14 3.29
CA ILE A 118 -3.76 -11.26 1.85
C ILE A 118 -2.31 -10.87 1.54
N ILE A 119 -1.79 -9.79 2.11
CA ILE A 119 -0.38 -9.42 1.98
C ILE A 119 0.53 -10.55 2.46
N ALA A 120 0.26 -11.12 3.63
CA ALA A 120 1.06 -12.21 4.18
C ALA A 120 1.09 -13.43 3.23
N MET A 121 -0.03 -13.77 2.60
CA MET A 121 -0.10 -14.82 1.59
C MET A 121 0.68 -14.46 0.32
N ALA A 122 0.50 -13.24 -0.20
CA ALA A 122 1.08 -12.78 -1.45
C ALA A 122 2.61 -12.58 -1.38
N THR A 123 3.14 -12.33 -0.18
CA THR A 123 4.56 -12.04 0.05
C THR A 123 5.34 -13.20 0.68
N LYS A 124 4.70 -14.32 1.01
CA LYS A 124 5.30 -15.44 1.78
C LYS A 124 6.62 -15.98 1.21
N ASP A 125 6.75 -16.01 -0.11
CA ASP A 125 7.90 -16.56 -0.83
C ASP A 125 8.89 -15.46 -1.29
N HIS A 126 8.63 -14.20 -0.92
CA HIS A 126 9.42 -13.04 -1.31
C HIS A 126 10.30 -12.57 -0.15
N LYS A 127 11.61 -12.53 -0.38
CA LYS A 127 12.58 -11.94 0.55
C LYS A 127 12.77 -10.45 0.24
N ALA A 128 11.71 -9.67 0.40
CA ALA A 128 11.70 -8.25 0.06
C ALA A 128 10.86 -7.46 1.07
N PHE A 129 11.14 -6.16 1.17
CA PHE A 129 10.37 -5.24 2.00
C PHE A 129 9.12 -4.77 1.26
N LEU A 130 7.97 -4.82 1.92
CA LEU A 130 6.76 -4.18 1.41
C LEU A 130 6.87 -2.66 1.55
N THR A 131 6.81 -1.95 0.44
CA THR A 131 6.86 -0.47 0.43
C THR A 131 5.52 0.16 0.09
N ASP A 132 4.65 -0.58 -0.61
CA ASP A 132 3.33 -0.12 -1.05
C ASP A 132 2.45 -1.33 -1.26
N ALA A 133 1.17 -1.22 -0.89
CA ALA A 133 0.13 -2.18 -1.21
C ALA A 133 -1.19 -1.45 -1.46
N LYS A 134 -1.85 -1.75 -2.57
CA LYS A 134 -3.12 -1.10 -2.94
C LYS A 134 -4.12 -2.11 -3.49
N LEU A 135 -5.33 -2.09 -2.93
CA LEU A 135 -6.47 -2.79 -3.50
C LEU A 135 -6.97 -2.04 -4.73
N ASP A 136 -7.39 -2.79 -5.74
CA ASP A 136 -8.05 -2.21 -6.90
C ASP A 136 -9.02 -3.24 -7.52
N HIS A 137 -9.91 -2.74 -8.36
CA HIS A 137 -10.79 -3.56 -9.17
C HIS A 137 -10.84 -3.00 -10.59
N ASP A 138 -10.33 -3.77 -11.54
CA ASP A 138 -10.39 -3.44 -12.95
C ASP A 138 -10.59 -4.70 -13.80
N LEU A 139 -11.22 -4.55 -14.95
CA LEU A 139 -11.51 -5.62 -15.92
C LEU A 139 -12.18 -6.86 -15.29
N GLY A 140 -13.00 -6.64 -14.26
CA GLY A 140 -13.73 -7.70 -13.55
C GLY A 140 -12.91 -8.49 -12.55
N ILE A 141 -11.70 -8.03 -12.21
CA ILE A 141 -10.80 -8.68 -11.26
C ILE A 141 -10.54 -7.71 -10.10
N SER A 142 -10.81 -8.15 -8.88
CA SER A 142 -10.30 -7.47 -7.69
C SER A 142 -8.91 -8.03 -7.36
N TYR A 143 -7.94 -7.15 -7.19
CA TYR A 143 -6.55 -7.55 -6.97
C TYR A 143 -5.87 -6.61 -5.97
N LEU A 144 -4.73 -7.08 -5.47
CA LEU A 144 -3.82 -6.33 -4.62
C LEU A 144 -2.55 -6.06 -5.43
N GLU A 145 -2.28 -4.81 -5.80
CA GLU A 145 -0.97 -4.38 -6.29
C GLU A 145 -0.02 -4.23 -5.10
N LEU A 146 1.21 -4.74 -5.24
CA LEU A 146 2.26 -4.68 -4.24
C LEU A 146 3.50 -4.07 -4.88
N LYS A 147 4.16 -3.12 -4.22
CA LYS A 147 5.54 -2.72 -4.55
C LYS A 147 6.48 -3.24 -3.47
N LEU A 148 7.38 -4.12 -3.88
CA LEU A 148 8.39 -4.73 -3.04
C LEU A 148 9.76 -4.13 -3.34
N LEU A 149 10.64 -4.10 -2.33
CA LEU A 149 12.02 -3.63 -2.42
C LEU A 149 12.97 -4.72 -1.91
N ASP A 150 13.87 -5.20 -2.77
CA ASP A 150 14.98 -6.06 -2.41
C ASP A 150 16.34 -5.38 -2.69
N ASP A 151 17.42 -6.15 -2.62
CA ASP A 151 18.78 -5.69 -2.88
C ASP A 151 19.05 -5.34 -4.35
N THR A 152 18.18 -5.78 -5.27
CA THR A 152 18.24 -5.46 -6.71
C THR A 152 17.41 -4.24 -7.07
N GLY A 153 16.42 -3.89 -6.24
CA GLY A 153 15.62 -2.68 -6.37
C GLY A 153 14.14 -2.92 -6.15
N LYS A 154 13.32 -2.01 -6.68
CA LYS A 154 11.86 -2.09 -6.58
C LYS A 154 11.27 -2.95 -7.69
N TYR A 155 10.29 -3.78 -7.36
CA TYR A 155 9.49 -4.52 -8.32
C TYR A 155 8.03 -4.59 -7.88
N LYS A 156 7.14 -4.87 -8.83
CA LYS A 156 5.70 -4.97 -8.60
C LYS A 156 5.22 -6.41 -8.65
N LEU A 157 4.18 -6.71 -7.87
CA LEU A 157 3.37 -7.91 -7.98
C LEU A 157 1.89 -7.50 -8.02
N ALA A 158 1.06 -8.32 -8.65
CA ALA A 158 -0.38 -8.23 -8.53
C ALA A 158 -0.91 -9.58 -8.03
N PHE A 159 -1.85 -9.56 -7.09
CA PHE A 159 -2.38 -10.75 -6.45
C PHE A 159 -3.90 -10.74 -6.53
N ASP A 160 -4.48 -11.75 -7.18
CA ASP A 160 -5.92 -11.96 -7.27
C ASP A 160 -6.46 -12.29 -5.87
N ILE A 161 -7.24 -11.36 -5.29
CA ILE A 161 -7.76 -11.51 -3.93
C ILE A 161 -9.01 -12.40 -3.90
N GLU A 162 -9.62 -12.67 -5.06
CA GLU A 162 -10.74 -13.59 -5.15
C GLU A 162 -10.25 -15.04 -5.13
N ASN A 163 -9.28 -15.37 -5.98
CA ASN A 163 -8.77 -16.73 -6.19
C ASN A 163 -7.48 -17.03 -5.43
N LEU A 164 -6.93 -16.05 -4.71
CA LEU A 164 -5.75 -16.17 -3.86
C LEU A 164 -4.51 -16.68 -4.61
N ARG A 165 -4.22 -16.03 -5.75
CA ARG A 165 -3.08 -16.38 -6.59
C ARG A 165 -2.40 -15.15 -7.15
N GLN A 166 -1.10 -15.24 -7.37
CA GLN A 166 -0.38 -14.20 -8.10
C GLN A 166 -0.86 -14.12 -9.55
N LEU A 167 -1.08 -12.90 -10.03
CA LEU A 167 -1.39 -12.62 -11.42
C LEU A 167 -0.10 -12.52 -12.22
N PRO A 168 -0.08 -13.02 -13.48
CA PRO A 168 1.02 -12.75 -14.37
C PRO A 168 1.08 -11.24 -14.61
N LEU A 169 2.26 -10.65 -14.44
CA LEU A 169 2.47 -9.24 -14.78
C LEU A 169 2.25 -9.08 -16.28
N LEU A 170 1.25 -8.27 -16.65
CA LEU A 170 1.18 -7.74 -18.01
C LEU A 170 2.43 -6.88 -18.18
N LYS A 171 3.34 -7.28 -19.07
CA LYS A 171 4.33 -6.36 -19.59
C LYS A 171 3.57 -5.40 -20.50
N TRP A 172 3.41 -4.16 -20.07
CA TRP A 172 2.96 -3.10 -20.96
C TRP A 172 4.21 -2.66 -21.73
N ASP A 173 4.24 -2.93 -23.04
CA ASP A 173 5.25 -2.38 -23.96
C ASP A 173 5.09 -0.85 -24.09
#